data_AF-A0A521BMA0-F1
#
_entry.id   AF-A0A521BMA0-F1
#
_cell.length_a   1.000
_cell.length_b   1.000
_cell.length_c   1.000
_cell.angle_alpha   90.00
_cell.angle_beta   90.00
_cell.angle_gamma   90.00
#
_symmetry.space_group_name_H-M   'P 1'
#
loop_
_entity.id
_entity.type
_entity.pdbx_description
1 polymer ?
#
loop_
_entity_poly.entity_id
_entity_poly.type
_entity_poly.pdbx_seq_one_letter_code
_entity_poly.pdbx_strand_id
1 'polypeptide(L)'
;MLRKYLPIIGLIAKKHIVHQMTLKAYLHKNLDEIKNYEQHGFSWGKYERDELLEIEDFRQLLTSLGPNRKLNRDDVISAFRDQDLYRGFVLTMMWGGINATRPSVKGDTTTTHFYKALSVGKVEITKIIEGVRKDILSNRLGEAYHAMASSERHIPGVGESYFTKLFYFLGEAENVSPLPLIFDKWTKLIHANLLVEEDGIEELRTFYSDSVIKKKFLADKVGLAYTRSNLREEAYIDYVNRMNQLASDLNIHTGKLEGYLFGFPLRGELSKTEANPRVWVHNHLKKSLL
;
A
#
# COMPACT_ATOMS: atom_id res chain seq x y z
N MET A 1 26.68 8.05 44.39
CA MET A 1 27.94 7.98 43.64
C MET A 1 27.76 6.95 42.53
N LEU A 2 27.74 7.40 41.28
CA LEU A 2 27.41 6.65 40.07
C LEU A 2 28.22 5.36 39.91
N ARG A 3 27.54 4.21 39.74
CA ARG A 3 28.15 3.03 39.12
C ARG A 3 27.23 2.40 38.08
N LYS A 4 27.56 2.77 36.84
CA LYS A 4 27.64 1.93 35.63
C LYS A 4 26.34 1.30 35.11
N TYR A 5 25.59 2.13 34.38
CA TYR A 5 24.97 1.69 33.13
C TYR A 5 26.09 1.30 32.15
N LEU A 6 26.36 0.00 32.03
CA LEU A 6 27.13 -0.54 30.92
C LEU A 6 26.18 -0.63 29.71
N PRO A 7 26.54 -0.07 28.55
CA PRO A 7 25.71 -0.19 27.35
C PRO A 7 25.80 -1.64 26.86
N ILE A 8 24.63 -2.29 26.70
CA ILE A 8 24.46 -3.46 25.84
C ILE A 8 24.55 -2.94 24.40
N ILE A 9 25.75 -2.53 23.98
CA ILE A 9 26.07 -2.08 22.63
C ILE A 9 27.46 -2.67 22.35
N GLY A 10 27.49 -3.75 21.58
CA GLY A 10 28.76 -4.42 21.23
C GLY A 10 28.67 -5.91 20.91
N LEU A 11 27.51 -6.45 20.53
CA LEU A 11 27.37 -7.88 20.17
C LEU A 11 26.28 -8.17 19.11
N ILE A 12 26.08 -7.24 18.17
CA ILE A 12 25.32 -7.50 16.93
C ILE A 12 26.23 -7.21 15.72
N ALA A 13 27.46 -7.69 15.80
CA ALA A 13 28.37 -7.70 14.66
C ALA A 13 28.91 -9.14 14.53
N LYS A 14 28.53 -9.79 13.43
CA LYS A 14 28.94 -11.13 13.00
C LYS A 14 28.40 -12.29 13.84
N LYS A 15 27.13 -12.65 13.63
CA LYS A 15 26.66 -14.02 13.90
C LYS A 15 25.70 -14.47 12.81
N HIS A 16 26.18 -15.44 12.02
CA HIS A 16 25.45 -16.30 11.10
C HIS A 16 24.53 -15.63 10.07
N ILE A 17 25.10 -15.32 8.89
CA ILE A 17 24.36 -15.55 7.65
C ILE A 17 24.18 -17.08 7.54
N VAL A 18 23.17 -17.62 8.24
CA VAL A 18 22.51 -18.83 7.75
C VAL A 18 22.18 -18.52 6.29
N HIS A 19 22.48 -19.42 5.35
CA HIS A 19 22.09 -19.26 3.94
C HIS A 19 20.55 -19.21 3.83
N GLN A 20 19.97 -18.09 4.25
CA GLN A 20 18.57 -17.78 4.12
C GLN A 20 18.38 -17.29 2.69
N MET A 21 17.38 -17.87 2.04
CA MET A 21 16.95 -17.45 0.71
C MET A 21 16.54 -15.98 0.79
N THR A 22 17.22 -15.12 0.03
CA THR A 22 16.85 -13.72 -0.12
C THR A 22 15.47 -13.59 -0.77
N LEU A 23 14.82 -12.44 -0.64
CA LEU A 23 13.58 -12.10 -1.31
C LEU A 23 13.75 -12.20 -2.82
N LYS A 24 14.88 -11.72 -3.36
CA LYS A 24 15.20 -11.90 -4.79
C LYS A 24 15.25 -13.37 -5.20
N ALA A 25 15.90 -14.23 -4.40
CA ALA A 25 15.96 -15.67 -4.67
C ALA A 25 14.58 -16.35 -4.53
N TYR A 26 13.79 -15.95 -3.53
CA TYR A 26 12.41 -16.40 -3.34
C TYR A 26 11.53 -16.02 -4.54
N LEU A 27 11.60 -14.77 -5.00
CA LEU A 27 10.85 -14.31 -6.16
C LEU A 27 11.28 -15.03 -7.44
N HIS A 28 12.58 -15.26 -7.62
CA HIS A 28 13.08 -16.02 -8.76
C HIS A 28 12.56 -17.46 -8.77
N LYS A 29 12.50 -18.11 -7.60
CA LYS A 29 11.93 -19.45 -7.45
C LYS A 29 10.44 -19.51 -7.80
N ASN A 30 9.69 -18.43 -7.56
CA ASN A 30 8.24 -18.36 -7.79
C ASN A 30 7.86 -17.56 -9.04
N LEU A 31 8.78 -17.40 -10.00
CA LEU A 31 8.61 -16.50 -11.15
C LEU A 31 7.37 -16.83 -12.00
N ASP A 32 7.10 -18.11 -12.22
CA ASP A 32 5.95 -18.56 -13.00
C ASP A 32 4.63 -18.29 -12.27
N GLU A 33 4.59 -18.44 -10.95
CA GLU A 33 3.42 -18.08 -10.15
C GLU A 33 3.16 -16.57 -10.22
N ILE A 34 4.22 -15.75 -10.14
CA ILE A 34 4.12 -14.29 -10.20
C ILE A 34 3.54 -13.84 -11.56
N LYS A 35 4.05 -14.40 -12.66
CA LYS A 35 3.58 -14.06 -14.03
C LYS A 35 2.11 -14.41 -14.22
N ASN A 36 1.69 -15.55 -13.70
CA ASN A 36 0.32 -16.05 -13.82
C ASN A 36 -0.60 -15.58 -12.68
N TYR A 37 -0.12 -14.74 -11.78
CA TYR A 37 -0.91 -14.30 -10.63
C TYR A 37 -2.07 -13.42 -11.07
N GLU A 38 -3.28 -13.81 -10.62
CA GLU A 38 -4.50 -13.04 -10.75
C GLU A 38 -5.04 -12.70 -9.36
N GLN A 39 -5.24 -11.41 -9.12
CA GLN A 39 -5.74 -10.94 -7.84
C GLN A 39 -7.26 -11.11 -7.78
N HIS A 40 -7.75 -11.69 -6.68
CA HIS A 40 -9.19 -11.85 -6.48
C HIS A 40 -9.93 -10.51 -6.41
N GLY A 41 -11.12 -10.47 -7.03
CA GLY A 41 -12.02 -9.33 -6.95
C GLY A 41 -12.50 -9.02 -5.54
N PHE A 42 -12.70 -7.73 -5.27
CA PHE A 42 -13.17 -7.20 -3.99
C PHE A 42 -14.70 -7.11 -3.98
N SER A 43 -15.35 -7.60 -2.92
CA SER A 43 -16.80 -7.46 -2.78
C SER A 43 -17.18 -6.07 -2.26
N TRP A 44 -18.02 -5.35 -3.00
CA TRP A 44 -18.38 -3.98 -2.67
C TRP A 44 -19.77 -3.79 -2.04
N GLY A 45 -20.50 -4.87 -1.75
CA GLY A 45 -21.87 -4.77 -1.19
C GLY A 45 -21.99 -3.95 0.10
N LYS A 46 -20.91 -3.83 0.89
CA LYS A 46 -20.89 -3.00 2.12
C LYS A 46 -21.04 -1.49 1.88
N TYR A 47 -20.95 -1.03 0.63
CA TYR A 47 -21.07 0.36 0.24
C TYR A 47 -22.49 0.76 -0.21
N GLU A 48 -23.41 -0.20 -0.31
CA GLU A 48 -24.86 0.07 -0.49
C GLU A 48 -25.45 0.50 0.86
N ARG A 49 -25.32 1.78 1.18
CA ARG A 49 -25.84 2.35 2.42
C ARG A 49 -26.64 3.60 2.12
N ASP A 50 -27.78 3.75 2.78
CA ASP A 50 -28.70 4.88 2.57
C ASP A 50 -27.96 6.22 2.59
N GLU A 51 -27.08 6.43 3.57
CA GLU A 51 -26.37 7.70 3.77
C GLU A 51 -25.34 7.98 2.67
N LEU A 52 -24.77 6.93 2.06
CA LEU A 52 -23.88 7.09 0.90
C LEU A 52 -24.71 7.31 -0.37
N LEU A 53 -25.87 6.66 -0.48
CA LEU A 53 -26.77 6.79 -1.63
C LEU A 53 -27.47 8.15 -1.69
N GLU A 54 -27.47 8.92 -0.61
CA GLU A 54 -27.85 10.34 -0.63
C GLU A 54 -26.88 11.22 -1.45
N ILE A 55 -25.64 10.75 -1.67
CA ILE A 55 -24.66 11.43 -2.53
C ILE A 55 -24.92 11.04 -3.97
N GLU A 56 -25.53 11.95 -4.74
CA GLU A 56 -26.04 11.69 -6.09
C GLU A 56 -25.01 11.06 -7.04
N ASP A 57 -23.82 11.65 -7.13
CA ASP A 57 -22.75 11.16 -8.01
C ASP A 57 -22.31 9.73 -7.64
N PHE A 58 -22.30 9.40 -6.35
CA PHE A 58 -21.97 8.05 -5.88
C PHE A 58 -23.10 7.06 -6.18
N ARG A 59 -24.36 7.44 -5.95
CA ARG A 59 -25.54 6.63 -6.28
C ARG A 59 -25.58 6.24 -7.75
N GLN A 60 -25.33 7.21 -8.64
CA GLN A 60 -25.26 6.98 -10.08
C GLN A 60 -24.13 6.01 -10.44
N LEU A 61 -22.94 6.22 -9.87
CA LEU A 61 -21.80 5.32 -10.06
C LEU A 61 -22.13 3.89 -9.60
N LEU A 62 -22.67 3.72 -8.40
CA LEU A 62 -22.94 2.38 -7.84
C LEU A 62 -23.94 1.62 -8.70
N THR A 63 -24.98 2.30 -9.20
CA THR A 63 -25.98 1.74 -10.11
C THR A 63 -25.33 1.21 -11.40
N SER A 64 -24.28 1.87 -11.89
CA SER A 64 -23.58 1.46 -13.11
C SER A 64 -22.66 0.23 -12.96
N LEU A 65 -22.35 -0.22 -11.73
CA LEU A 65 -21.47 -1.38 -11.50
C LEU A 65 -22.18 -2.73 -11.66
N GLY A 66 -23.51 -2.71 -11.86
CA GLY A 66 -24.30 -3.91 -12.08
C GLY A 66 -24.39 -4.84 -10.85
N PRO A 67 -25.08 -5.99 -10.98
CA PRO A 67 -25.48 -6.81 -9.84
C PRO A 67 -24.38 -7.71 -9.28
N ASN A 68 -23.26 -7.90 -9.98
CA ASN A 68 -22.26 -8.92 -9.62
C ASN A 68 -21.45 -8.58 -8.35
N ARG A 69 -21.60 -7.37 -7.80
CA ARG A 69 -21.05 -6.92 -6.50
C ARG A 69 -19.56 -7.22 -6.28
N LYS A 70 -18.79 -7.33 -7.36
CA LYS A 70 -17.35 -7.56 -7.39
C LYS A 70 -16.67 -6.43 -8.16
N LEU A 71 -15.48 -6.06 -7.69
CA LEU A 71 -14.62 -5.06 -8.30
C LEU A 71 -13.21 -5.63 -8.43
N ASN A 72 -12.74 -5.76 -9.66
CA ASN A 72 -11.40 -6.24 -9.99
C ASN A 72 -10.43 -5.07 -10.19
N ARG A 73 -9.14 -5.39 -10.28
CA ARG A 73 -8.08 -4.40 -10.55
C ARG A 73 -8.34 -3.67 -11.87
N ASP A 74 -8.71 -4.43 -12.90
CA ASP A 74 -8.92 -3.92 -14.26
C ASP A 74 -10.11 -2.96 -14.38
N ASP A 75 -11.13 -3.11 -13.53
CA ASP A 75 -12.26 -2.18 -13.49
C ASP A 75 -11.80 -0.77 -13.05
N VAL A 76 -10.88 -0.71 -12.08
CA VAL A 76 -10.31 0.56 -11.58
C VAL A 76 -9.38 1.17 -12.63
N ILE A 77 -8.51 0.35 -13.24
CA ILE A 77 -7.59 0.79 -14.28
C ILE A 77 -8.36 1.33 -15.49
N SER A 78 -9.41 0.62 -15.93
CA SER A 78 -10.23 1.02 -17.06
C SER A 78 -10.92 2.36 -16.82
N ALA A 79 -11.46 2.59 -15.62
CA ALA A 79 -12.05 3.88 -15.28
C ALA A 79 -11.07 5.06 -15.43
N PHE A 80 -9.80 4.89 -15.04
CA PHE A 80 -8.79 5.92 -15.25
C PHE A 80 -8.35 6.05 -16.72
N ARG A 81 -8.23 4.93 -17.46
CA ARG A 81 -7.94 4.96 -18.90
C ARG A 81 -9.01 5.72 -19.69
N ASP A 82 -10.27 5.54 -19.29
CA ASP A 82 -11.43 6.23 -19.86
C ASP A 82 -11.55 7.70 -19.39
N GLN A 83 -10.58 8.19 -18.61
CA GLN A 83 -10.53 9.55 -18.05
C GLN A 83 -11.72 9.89 -17.12
N ASP A 84 -12.43 8.89 -16.60
CA ASP A 84 -13.44 9.09 -15.56
C ASP A 84 -12.75 9.10 -14.18
N LEU A 85 -12.08 10.22 -13.87
CA LEU A 85 -11.26 10.36 -12.68
C LEU A 85 -12.05 10.20 -11.38
N TYR A 86 -13.29 10.69 -11.34
CA TYR A 86 -14.15 10.50 -10.17
C TYR A 86 -14.49 9.02 -9.99
N ARG A 87 -14.87 8.32 -11.06
CA ARG A 87 -15.12 6.88 -10.98
C ARG A 87 -13.87 6.13 -10.56
N GLY A 88 -12.73 6.38 -11.20
CA GLY A 88 -11.46 5.75 -10.84
C GLY A 88 -11.11 5.97 -9.35
N PHE A 89 -11.32 7.18 -8.83
CA PHE A 89 -11.14 7.47 -7.40
C PHE A 89 -12.06 6.64 -6.52
N VAL A 90 -13.38 6.66 -6.77
CA VAL A 90 -14.37 5.94 -5.97
C VAL A 90 -14.09 4.43 -5.99
N LEU A 91 -13.80 3.88 -7.17
CA LEU A 91 -13.46 2.48 -7.33
C LEU A 91 -12.15 2.13 -6.62
N THR A 92 -11.13 2.99 -6.66
CA THR A 92 -9.90 2.80 -5.89
C THR A 92 -10.18 2.69 -4.39
N MET A 93 -11.02 3.60 -3.86
CA MET A 93 -11.39 3.61 -2.45
C MET A 93 -12.16 2.33 -2.06
N MET A 94 -13.13 1.94 -2.88
CA MET A 94 -13.93 0.72 -2.68
C MET A 94 -13.06 -0.54 -2.75
N TRP A 95 -12.21 -0.65 -3.78
CA TRP A 95 -11.27 -1.76 -3.96
C TRP A 95 -10.27 -1.86 -2.80
N GLY A 96 -9.75 -0.72 -2.35
CA GLY A 96 -8.88 -0.62 -1.19
C GLY A 96 -9.58 -0.92 0.14
N GLY A 97 -10.90 -1.08 0.13
CA GLY A 97 -11.69 -1.46 1.29
C GLY A 97 -11.84 -0.34 2.31
N ILE A 98 -11.84 0.93 1.88
CA ILE A 98 -12.02 2.09 2.77
C ILE A 98 -13.21 1.91 3.71
N ASN A 99 -13.08 2.39 4.93
CA ASN A 99 -14.10 2.19 5.96
C ASN A 99 -15.36 3.02 5.65
N ALA A 100 -16.46 2.31 5.37
CA ALA A 100 -17.79 2.86 5.13
C ALA A 100 -18.81 2.43 6.20
N THR A 101 -18.40 1.66 7.21
CA THR A 101 -19.35 1.02 8.15
C THR A 101 -19.10 1.32 9.61
N ARG A 102 -17.88 1.74 9.98
CA ARG A 102 -17.52 2.05 11.37
C ARG A 102 -17.31 3.56 11.51
N PRO A 103 -18.32 4.32 11.97
CA PRO A 103 -18.17 5.76 12.13
C PRO A 103 -17.17 6.09 13.25
N SER A 104 -16.50 7.25 13.15
CA SER A 104 -15.62 7.73 14.22
C SER A 104 -16.40 8.28 15.41
N VAL A 105 -17.66 8.70 15.19
CA VAL A 105 -18.60 9.12 16.23
C VAL A 105 -19.73 8.09 16.28
N LYS A 106 -20.01 7.55 17.47
CA LYS A 106 -21.01 6.49 17.65
C LYS A 106 -22.38 6.99 17.17
N GLY A 107 -22.98 6.28 16.21
CA GLY A 107 -24.30 6.57 15.66
C GLY A 107 -24.31 7.56 14.50
N ASP A 108 -23.19 8.22 14.19
CA ASP A 108 -23.11 9.19 13.09
C ASP A 108 -22.34 8.63 11.89
N THR A 109 -23.08 8.05 10.96
CA THR A 109 -22.58 7.35 9.77
C THR A 109 -21.90 8.29 8.76
N THR A 110 -22.15 9.60 8.86
CA THR A 110 -21.45 10.63 8.09
C THR A 110 -19.97 10.76 8.50
N THR A 111 -19.61 10.21 9.66
CA THR A 111 -18.23 10.28 10.15
C THR A 111 -17.34 9.11 9.70
N THR A 112 -17.84 8.24 8.81
CA THR A 112 -17.02 7.20 8.18
C THR A 112 -15.99 7.82 7.23
N HIS A 113 -14.85 7.14 7.04
CA HIS A 113 -13.80 7.64 6.15
C HIS A 113 -14.27 7.79 4.71
N PHE A 114 -15.10 6.86 4.23
CA PHE A 114 -15.61 6.92 2.87
C PHE A 114 -16.61 8.06 2.67
N TYR A 115 -17.54 8.25 3.60
CA TYR A 115 -18.47 9.37 3.54
C TYR A 115 -17.71 10.70 3.51
N LYS A 116 -16.78 10.91 4.46
CA LYS A 116 -15.92 12.11 4.50
C LYS A 116 -15.20 12.39 3.18
N ALA A 117 -14.71 11.34 2.52
CA ALA A 117 -14.04 11.46 1.24
C ALA A 117 -15.02 11.89 0.13
N LEU A 118 -16.20 11.29 0.06
CA LEU A 118 -17.22 11.61 -0.94
C LEU A 118 -17.85 12.99 -0.73
N SER A 119 -17.97 13.46 0.51
CA SER A 119 -18.52 14.79 0.84
C SER A 119 -17.70 15.96 0.29
N VAL A 120 -16.47 15.73 -0.16
CA VAL A 120 -15.68 16.73 -0.91
C VAL A 120 -16.37 17.11 -2.23
N GLY A 121 -17.18 16.20 -2.79
CA GLY A 121 -17.93 16.42 -4.02
C GLY A 121 -17.14 16.07 -5.27
N LYS A 122 -17.85 15.62 -6.31
CA LYS A 122 -17.26 15.12 -7.55
C LYS A 122 -16.32 16.10 -8.23
N VAL A 123 -16.71 17.37 -8.32
CA VAL A 123 -15.93 18.41 -9.02
C VAL A 123 -14.57 18.60 -8.36
N GLU A 124 -14.54 18.78 -7.03
CA GLU A 124 -13.29 19.03 -6.31
C GLU A 124 -12.42 17.78 -6.24
N ILE A 125 -13.01 16.59 -6.05
CA ILE A 125 -12.29 15.31 -6.17
C ILE A 125 -11.64 15.24 -7.55
N THR A 126 -12.39 15.42 -8.63
CA THR A 126 -11.86 15.34 -10.01
C THR A 126 -10.68 16.27 -10.22
N LYS A 127 -10.77 17.52 -9.74
CA LYS A 127 -9.68 18.51 -9.81
C LYS A 127 -8.44 18.07 -9.02
N ILE A 128 -8.62 17.54 -7.82
CA ILE A 128 -7.54 16.98 -7.00
C ILE A 128 -6.84 15.83 -7.74
N ILE A 129 -7.61 14.87 -8.27
CA ILE A 129 -7.07 13.71 -8.97
C ILE A 129 -6.34 14.13 -10.24
N GLU A 130 -6.86 15.10 -10.99
CA GLU A 130 -6.18 15.63 -12.18
C GLU A 130 -4.84 16.28 -11.83
N GLY A 131 -4.77 17.03 -10.73
CA GLY A 131 -3.52 17.60 -10.22
C GLY A 131 -2.49 16.52 -9.85
N VAL A 132 -2.92 15.48 -9.14
CA VAL A 132 -2.09 14.31 -8.80
C VAL A 132 -1.61 13.58 -10.04
N ARG A 133 -2.50 13.34 -11.01
CA ARG A 133 -2.20 12.70 -12.29
C ARG A 133 -1.11 13.47 -13.04
N LYS A 134 -1.25 14.79 -13.13
CA LYS A 134 -0.24 15.66 -13.77
C LYS A 134 1.14 15.52 -13.11
N ASP A 135 1.19 15.46 -11.78
CA ASP A 135 2.46 15.32 -11.06
C ASP A 135 3.09 13.95 -11.29
N ILE A 136 2.30 12.87 -11.28
CA ILE A 136 2.78 11.51 -11.60
C ILE A 136 3.35 11.45 -13.03
N LEU A 137 2.60 11.96 -14.02
CA LEU A 137 3.03 11.98 -15.43
C LEU A 137 4.28 12.85 -15.66
N SER A 138 4.51 13.84 -14.80
CA SER A 138 5.68 14.72 -14.88
C SER A 138 6.87 14.21 -14.04
N ASN A 139 6.84 12.95 -13.58
CA ASN A 139 7.86 12.36 -12.71
C ASN A 139 8.09 13.15 -11.39
N ARG A 140 7.02 13.75 -10.85
CA ARG A 140 7.02 14.50 -9.59
C ARG A 140 6.26 13.75 -8.51
N LEU A 141 6.65 12.50 -8.25
CA LEU A 141 5.96 11.63 -7.30
C LEU A 141 6.02 12.16 -5.85
N GLY A 142 7.10 12.82 -5.46
CA GLY A 142 7.22 13.49 -4.16
C GLY A 142 6.20 14.62 -3.99
N GLU A 143 6.07 15.50 -4.99
CA GLU A 143 5.04 16.55 -5.02
C GLU A 143 3.62 15.97 -4.92
N ALA A 144 3.33 14.89 -5.67
CA ALA A 144 2.04 14.20 -5.60
C ALA A 144 1.79 13.65 -4.19
N TYR A 145 2.81 13.04 -3.56
CA TYR A 145 2.73 12.52 -2.20
C TYR A 145 2.48 13.66 -1.19
N HIS A 146 3.28 14.72 -1.22
CA HIS A 146 3.16 15.87 -0.34
C HIS A 146 1.77 16.51 -0.45
N ALA A 147 1.29 16.70 -1.68
CA ALA A 147 -0.01 17.29 -1.99
C ALA A 147 -1.17 16.54 -1.29
N MET A 148 -1.14 15.20 -1.32
CA MET A 148 -2.18 14.35 -0.73
C MET A 148 -2.01 14.10 0.77
N ALA A 149 -0.77 14.14 1.27
CA ALA A 149 -0.45 13.79 2.65
C ALA A 149 -0.74 14.93 3.65
N SER A 150 -0.47 16.18 3.27
CA SER A 150 -0.47 17.29 4.24
C SER A 150 -0.74 18.67 3.64
N SER A 151 -1.21 18.76 2.39
CA SER A 151 -1.35 20.03 1.68
C SER A 151 -2.75 20.21 1.05
N GLU A 152 -2.88 21.16 0.13
CA GLU A 152 -4.11 21.64 -0.50
C GLU A 152 -4.95 20.56 -1.19
N ARG A 153 -4.37 19.41 -1.53
CA ARG A 153 -5.05 18.30 -2.22
C ARG A 153 -5.44 17.16 -1.29
N HIS A 154 -5.32 17.33 0.02
CA HIS A 154 -5.71 16.31 0.97
C HIS A 154 -7.22 16.05 0.92
N ILE A 155 -7.62 14.80 0.66
CA ILE A 155 -9.02 14.37 0.73
C ILE A 155 -9.30 13.80 2.14
N PRO A 156 -10.22 14.42 2.91
CA PRO A 156 -10.57 13.94 4.24
C PRO A 156 -10.98 12.46 4.27
N GLY A 157 -10.45 11.71 5.23
CA GLY A 157 -10.71 10.27 5.35
C GLY A 157 -9.82 9.39 4.47
N VAL A 158 -9.05 9.96 3.54
CA VAL A 158 -8.10 9.23 2.68
C VAL A 158 -6.70 9.32 3.26
N GLY A 159 -6.25 8.26 3.94
CA GLY A 159 -4.87 8.15 4.44
C GLY A 159 -3.87 7.66 3.39
N GLU A 160 -2.58 7.62 3.77
CA GLU A 160 -1.45 7.18 2.92
C GLU A 160 -1.68 5.87 2.17
N SER A 161 -2.16 4.84 2.87
CA SER A 161 -2.43 3.55 2.26
C SER A 161 -3.49 3.59 1.16
N TYR A 162 -4.31 4.65 1.09
CA TYR A 162 -5.35 4.81 0.08
C TYR A 162 -4.90 5.74 -1.04
N PHE A 163 -4.29 6.89 -0.74
CA PHE A 163 -3.80 7.76 -1.83
C PHE A 163 -2.65 7.11 -2.61
N THR A 164 -1.82 6.26 -1.99
CA THR A 164 -0.81 5.50 -2.76
C THR A 164 -1.41 4.40 -3.64
N LYS A 165 -2.63 3.92 -3.33
CA LYS A 165 -3.40 3.07 -4.27
C LYS A 165 -3.87 3.87 -5.46
N LEU A 166 -4.32 5.10 -5.24
CA LEU A 166 -4.68 6.01 -6.32
C LEU A 166 -3.46 6.27 -7.23
N PHE A 167 -2.28 6.52 -6.67
CA PHE A 167 -1.06 6.70 -7.46
C PHE A 167 -0.75 5.46 -8.29
N TYR A 168 -0.86 4.28 -7.69
CA TYR A 168 -0.68 3.01 -8.38
C TYR A 168 -1.61 2.89 -9.59
N PHE A 169 -2.93 3.08 -9.41
CA PHE A 169 -3.89 2.88 -10.49
C PHE A 169 -3.77 3.95 -11.59
N LEU A 170 -3.47 5.20 -11.24
CA LEU A 170 -3.17 6.25 -12.21
C LEU A 170 -1.91 5.90 -13.03
N GLY A 171 -0.84 5.49 -12.35
CA GLY A 171 0.40 5.11 -13.02
C GLY A 171 0.23 3.90 -13.94
N GLU A 172 -0.53 2.89 -13.49
CA GLU A 172 -0.82 1.69 -14.29
C GLU A 172 -1.71 1.99 -15.50
N ALA A 173 -2.71 2.86 -15.35
CA ALA A 173 -3.58 3.28 -16.44
C ALA A 173 -2.79 3.99 -17.56
N GLU A 174 -1.79 4.78 -17.17
CA GLU A 174 -0.96 5.61 -18.04
C GLU A 174 0.38 4.97 -18.43
N ASN A 175 0.65 3.73 -18.00
CA ASN A 175 1.93 3.01 -18.20
C ASN A 175 3.18 3.80 -17.75
N VAL A 176 3.09 4.46 -16.59
CA VAL A 176 4.18 5.26 -16.02
C VAL A 176 5.32 4.37 -15.54
N SER A 177 6.55 4.80 -15.80
CA SER A 177 7.78 4.17 -15.30
C SER A 177 8.73 5.22 -14.69
N PRO A 178 9.19 5.05 -13.42
CA PRO A 178 8.87 3.96 -12.51
C PRO A 178 7.39 3.99 -12.09
N LEU A 179 6.77 2.81 -11.99
CA LEU A 179 5.37 2.68 -11.63
C LEU A 179 5.19 3.02 -10.14
N PRO A 180 4.37 4.01 -9.76
CA PRO A 180 4.03 4.24 -8.36
C PRO A 180 3.37 3.00 -7.75
N LEU A 181 3.73 2.63 -6.52
CA LEU A 181 3.22 1.42 -5.87
C LEU A 181 2.41 1.74 -4.62
N ILE A 182 1.66 0.75 -4.14
CA ILE A 182 0.86 0.85 -2.92
C ILE A 182 1.79 0.86 -1.70
N PHE A 183 1.62 1.82 -0.79
CA PHE A 183 2.45 1.94 0.42
C PHE A 183 1.62 1.78 1.70
N ASP A 184 1.33 0.54 2.06
CA ASP A 184 0.58 0.18 3.26
C ASP A 184 1.45 -0.58 4.28
N LYS A 185 0.83 -1.14 5.32
CA LYS A 185 1.58 -1.84 6.37
C LYS A 185 2.35 -3.08 5.88
N TRP A 186 1.86 -3.75 4.83
CA TRP A 186 2.47 -4.96 4.29
C TRP A 186 3.58 -4.61 3.32
N THR A 187 3.40 -3.59 2.48
CA THR A 187 4.48 -3.16 1.58
C THR A 187 5.60 -2.44 2.33
N LYS A 188 5.32 -1.81 3.48
CA LYS A 188 6.36 -1.36 4.43
C LYS A 188 7.20 -2.50 5.01
N LEU A 189 6.67 -3.72 5.13
CA LEU A 189 7.48 -4.88 5.52
C LEU A 189 8.43 -5.31 4.40
N ILE A 190 7.95 -5.28 3.16
CA ILE A 190 8.78 -5.57 1.98
C ILE A 190 9.91 -4.53 1.88
N HIS A 191 9.57 -3.25 2.04
CA HIS A 191 10.55 -2.17 2.09
C HIS A 191 11.64 -2.44 3.16
N ALA A 192 11.22 -2.77 4.38
CA ALA A 192 12.15 -3.13 5.44
C ALA A 192 13.00 -4.37 5.11
N ASN A 193 12.42 -5.36 4.41
CA ASN A 193 13.15 -6.56 3.97
C ASN A 193 14.25 -6.22 2.96
N LEU A 194 13.93 -5.41 1.95
CA LEU A 194 14.89 -4.96 0.94
C LEU A 194 16.04 -4.17 1.57
N LEU A 195 15.73 -3.25 2.50
CA LEU A 195 16.76 -2.51 3.23
C LEU A 195 17.71 -3.42 4.00
N VAL A 196 17.19 -4.48 4.64
CA VAL A 196 18.02 -5.43 5.38
C VAL A 196 18.89 -6.28 4.44
N GLU A 197 18.35 -6.73 3.31
CA GLU A 197 19.09 -7.56 2.34
C GLU A 197 20.20 -6.81 1.62
N GLU A 198 20.08 -5.49 1.51
CA GLU A 198 21.08 -4.62 0.90
C GLU A 198 22.07 -4.04 1.94
N ASP A 199 22.20 -4.69 3.11
CA ASP A 199 23.05 -4.27 4.23
C ASP A 199 22.71 -2.85 4.78
N GLY A 200 21.54 -2.31 4.45
CA GLY A 200 21.05 -0.96 4.80
C GLY A 200 20.36 -0.87 6.16
N ILE A 201 21.00 -1.36 7.23
CA ILE A 201 20.43 -1.34 8.59
C ILE A 201 20.29 0.09 9.13
N GLU A 202 21.19 1.00 8.77
CA GLU A 202 21.12 2.39 9.21
C GLU A 202 20.01 3.16 8.46
N GLU A 203 19.80 2.87 7.17
CA GLU A 203 18.68 3.36 6.38
C GLU A 203 17.34 2.83 6.92
N LEU A 204 17.28 1.55 7.29
CA LEU A 204 16.13 0.96 7.98
C LEU A 204 15.78 1.77 9.24
N ARG A 205 16.77 2.08 10.08
CA ARG A 205 16.58 2.86 11.33
C ARG A 205 16.26 4.33 11.09
N THR A 206 16.66 4.85 9.94
CA THR A 206 16.29 6.18 9.45
C THR A 206 14.79 6.20 9.19
N PHE A 207 14.26 5.31 8.35
CA PHE A 207 12.84 5.30 7.99
C PHE A 207 11.92 4.75 9.10
N TYR A 208 12.37 3.77 9.87
CA TYR A 208 11.58 3.06 10.88
C TYR A 208 12.22 3.17 12.26
N SER A 209 11.47 3.68 13.24
CA SER A 209 11.95 3.72 14.63
C SER A 209 12.19 2.32 15.20
N ASP A 210 13.12 2.19 16.14
CA ASP A 210 13.37 0.93 16.89
C ASP A 210 12.09 0.35 17.51
N SER A 211 11.17 1.21 17.94
CA SER A 211 9.87 0.78 18.46
C SER A 211 9.02 0.08 17.40
N VAL A 212 9.02 0.59 16.16
CA VAL A 212 8.33 -0.05 15.03
C VAL A 212 8.99 -1.38 14.70
N ILE A 213 10.31 -1.41 14.59
CA ILE A 213 11.07 -2.63 14.31
C ILE A 213 10.74 -3.71 15.35
N LYS A 214 10.93 -3.41 16.65
CA LYS A 214 10.70 -4.37 17.74
C LYS A 214 9.24 -4.76 17.93
N LYS A 215 8.30 -3.82 17.83
CA LYS A 215 6.88 -4.05 18.19
C LYS A 215 5.97 -4.38 17.02
N LYS A 216 6.41 -4.16 15.77
CA LYS A 216 5.58 -4.36 14.57
C LYS A 216 6.20 -5.36 13.60
N PHE A 217 7.51 -5.27 13.33
CA PHE A 217 8.20 -6.19 12.43
C PHE A 217 8.61 -7.49 13.12
N LEU A 218 9.03 -7.42 14.39
CA LEU A 218 9.41 -8.61 15.17
C LEU A 218 8.24 -9.27 15.91
N ALA A 219 7.06 -8.68 15.88
CA ALA A 219 5.87 -9.24 16.54
C ALA A 219 5.39 -10.53 15.87
N ASP A 220 4.61 -11.35 16.58
CA ASP A 220 4.01 -12.55 15.98
C ASP A 220 2.86 -12.21 15.03
N LYS A 221 2.24 -11.05 15.23
CA LYS A 221 1.22 -10.51 14.34
C LYS A 221 1.70 -9.19 13.76
N VAL A 222 1.69 -9.09 12.43
CA VAL A 222 2.00 -7.85 11.73
C VAL A 222 1.03 -6.75 12.13
N GLY A 223 1.55 -5.82 12.92
CA GLY A 223 0.83 -4.62 13.32
C GLY A 223 0.84 -3.55 12.23
N LEU A 224 0.15 -2.44 12.49
CA LEU A 224 0.28 -1.23 11.67
C LEU A 224 1.71 -0.70 11.82
N ALA A 225 2.53 -0.93 10.79
CA ALA A 225 3.86 -0.35 10.67
C ALA A 225 3.76 1.05 10.08
N TYR A 226 4.56 1.98 10.61
CA TYR A 226 4.60 3.36 10.19
C TYR A 226 6.05 3.81 10.06
N THR A 227 6.31 4.60 9.03
CA THR A 227 7.55 5.35 8.84
C THR A 227 7.55 6.57 9.76
N ARG A 228 8.73 7.12 10.04
CA ARG A 228 8.84 8.39 10.77
C ARG A 228 8.11 9.49 10.02
N SER A 229 7.40 10.36 10.74
CA SER A 229 6.47 11.34 10.15
C SER A 229 7.15 12.31 9.18
N ASN A 230 8.39 12.68 9.44
CA ASN A 230 9.20 13.58 8.63
C ASN A 230 9.98 12.87 7.51
N LEU A 231 9.78 11.56 7.33
CA LEU A 231 10.49 10.75 6.32
C LEU A 231 9.52 9.88 5.50
N ARG A 232 8.22 10.19 5.53
CA ARG A 232 7.22 9.30 4.91
C ARG A 232 7.28 9.38 3.38
N GLU A 233 7.52 10.57 2.84
CA GLU A 233 7.66 10.80 1.41
C GLU A 233 8.92 10.11 0.89
N GLU A 234 10.06 10.33 1.55
CA GLU A 234 11.35 9.74 1.20
C GLU A 234 11.29 8.21 1.28
N ALA A 235 10.70 7.66 2.35
CA ALA A 235 10.50 6.21 2.47
C ALA A 235 9.57 5.64 1.40
N TYR A 236 8.57 6.42 0.95
CA TYR A 236 7.68 6.01 -0.12
C TYR A 236 8.41 5.96 -1.47
N ILE A 237 9.15 7.02 -1.80
CA ILE A 237 9.92 7.10 -3.05
C ILE A 237 10.99 6.02 -3.09
N ASP A 238 11.73 5.82 -2.00
CA ASP A 238 12.75 4.77 -1.88
C ASP A 238 12.14 3.38 -2.11
N TYR A 239 11.01 3.08 -1.46
CA TYR A 239 10.26 1.85 -1.69
C TYR A 239 9.85 1.65 -3.16
N VAL A 240 9.29 2.70 -3.80
CA VAL A 240 8.87 2.63 -5.21
C VAL A 240 10.05 2.33 -6.12
N ASN A 241 11.18 3.01 -5.92
CA ASN A 241 12.37 2.81 -6.74
C ASN A 241 12.93 1.39 -6.59
N ARG A 242 13.09 0.91 -5.35
CA ARG A 242 13.61 -0.44 -5.07
C ARG A 242 12.73 -1.54 -5.67
N MET A 243 11.42 -1.41 -5.56
CA MET A 243 10.50 -2.40 -6.11
C MET A 243 10.45 -2.40 -7.64
N ASN A 244 10.53 -1.23 -8.28
CA ASN A 244 10.65 -1.16 -9.74
C ASN A 244 11.98 -1.74 -10.22
N GLN A 245 13.08 -1.47 -9.51
CA GLN A 245 14.37 -2.08 -9.81
C GLN A 245 14.32 -3.61 -9.65
N LEU A 246 13.73 -4.10 -8.56
CA LEU A 246 13.56 -5.54 -8.33
C LEU A 246 12.72 -6.22 -9.42
N ALA A 247 11.63 -5.58 -9.86
CA ALA A 247 10.81 -6.08 -10.97
C ALA A 247 11.61 -6.12 -12.29
N SER A 248 12.39 -5.06 -12.57
CA SER A 248 13.28 -4.99 -13.72
C SER A 248 14.33 -6.11 -13.71
N ASP A 249 14.99 -6.34 -12.56
CA ASP A 249 15.97 -7.40 -12.36
C ASP A 249 15.41 -8.81 -12.61
N LEU A 250 14.11 -8.99 -12.34
CA LEU A 250 13.39 -10.24 -12.53
C LEU A 250 12.72 -10.34 -13.92
N ASN A 251 12.83 -9.30 -14.75
CA ASN A 251 12.16 -9.17 -16.03
C ASN A 251 10.64 -9.44 -15.95
N ILE A 252 9.98 -8.77 -15.00
CA ILE A 252 8.52 -8.85 -14.78
C ILE A 252 7.91 -7.45 -14.66
N HIS A 253 6.63 -7.34 -15.02
CA HIS A 253 5.89 -6.10 -14.81
C HIS A 253 5.77 -5.78 -13.31
N THR A 254 6.08 -4.54 -12.91
CA THR A 254 6.07 -4.15 -11.48
C THR A 254 4.70 -4.36 -10.83
N GLY A 255 3.60 -4.12 -11.55
CA GLY A 255 2.24 -4.40 -11.07
C GLY A 255 1.95 -5.88 -10.81
N LYS A 256 2.60 -6.80 -11.55
CA LYS A 256 2.49 -8.26 -11.30
C LYS A 256 3.27 -8.66 -10.05
N LEU A 257 4.47 -8.11 -9.86
CA LEU A 257 5.26 -8.32 -8.65
C LEU A 257 4.50 -7.84 -7.40
N GLU A 258 3.99 -6.61 -7.43
CA GLU A 258 3.17 -6.05 -6.34
C GLU A 258 1.94 -6.93 -6.12
N GLY A 259 1.24 -7.28 -7.19
CA GLY A 259 0.05 -8.14 -7.13
C GLY A 259 0.33 -9.48 -6.46
N TYR A 260 1.46 -10.15 -6.75
CA TYR A 260 1.80 -11.41 -6.09
C TYR A 260 2.15 -11.20 -4.61
N LEU A 261 3.03 -10.25 -4.31
CA LEU A 261 3.51 -10.01 -2.94
C LEU A 261 2.42 -9.49 -2.00
N PHE A 262 1.42 -8.79 -2.54
CA PHE A 262 0.36 -8.15 -1.78
C PHE A 262 -1.04 -8.71 -2.06
N GLY A 263 -1.33 -9.25 -3.22
CA GLY A 263 -2.70 -9.61 -3.59
C GLY A 263 -3.27 -10.82 -2.86
N PHE A 264 -2.43 -11.65 -2.22
CA PHE A 264 -2.85 -12.92 -1.66
C PHE A 264 -3.99 -12.79 -0.62
N PRO A 265 -5.01 -13.66 -0.69
CA PRO A 265 -6.12 -13.65 0.26
C PRO A 265 -5.68 -13.71 1.72
N LEU A 266 -6.28 -12.86 2.55
CA LEU A 266 -6.03 -12.83 4.00
C LEU A 266 -6.84 -13.89 4.77
N ARG A 267 -7.77 -14.58 4.10
CA ARG A 267 -8.63 -15.62 4.66
C ARG A 267 -8.45 -16.92 3.88
N GLY A 268 -8.61 -18.06 4.57
CA GLY A 268 -8.40 -19.40 4.00
C GLY A 268 -7.23 -20.12 4.68
N GLU A 269 -7.07 -21.41 4.37
CA GLU A 269 -6.06 -22.27 5.00
C GLU A 269 -4.63 -21.79 4.70
N LEU A 270 -4.38 -21.37 3.45
CA LEU A 270 -3.07 -20.90 3.01
C LEU A 270 -2.68 -19.53 3.56
N SER A 271 -3.64 -18.73 4.06
CA SER A 271 -3.39 -17.32 4.41
C SER A 271 -2.44 -17.13 5.59
N LYS A 272 -2.22 -18.18 6.39
CA LYS A 272 -1.33 -18.20 7.56
C LYS A 272 -0.03 -18.96 7.33
N THR A 273 0.18 -19.50 6.14
CA THR A 273 1.35 -20.32 5.80
C THR A 273 2.35 -19.53 4.96
N GLU A 274 3.59 -20.02 4.84
CA GLU A 274 4.61 -19.40 3.98
C GLU A 274 4.30 -19.54 2.46
N ALA A 275 3.21 -20.23 2.08
CA ALA A 275 2.66 -20.13 0.73
C ALA A 275 2.04 -18.75 0.45
N ASN A 276 1.69 -17.98 1.49
CA ASN A 276 1.32 -16.57 1.36
C ASN A 276 2.61 -15.72 1.37
N PRO A 277 2.94 -15.01 0.29
CA PRO A 277 4.18 -14.23 0.20
C PRO A 277 4.32 -13.20 1.33
N ARG A 278 3.22 -12.62 1.82
CA ARG A 278 3.25 -11.68 2.96
C ARG A 278 3.75 -12.35 4.25
N VAL A 279 3.38 -13.60 4.48
CA VAL A 279 3.79 -14.37 5.66
C VAL A 279 5.26 -14.76 5.53
N TRP A 280 5.67 -15.19 4.33
CA TRP A 280 7.07 -15.48 4.04
C TRP A 280 7.96 -14.26 4.28
N VAL A 281 7.62 -13.09 3.72
CA VAL A 281 8.38 -11.84 3.89
C VAL A 281 8.49 -11.44 5.37
N HIS A 282 7.38 -11.56 6.11
CA HIS A 282 7.39 -11.24 7.54
C HIS A 282 8.31 -12.18 8.32
N ASN A 283 8.22 -13.50 8.09
CA ASN A 283 9.09 -14.48 8.75
C ASN A 283 10.56 -14.30 8.35
N HIS A 284 10.83 -13.97 7.07
CA HIS A 284 12.17 -13.67 6.58
C HIS A 284 12.74 -12.47 7.33
N LEU A 285 12.04 -11.33 7.34
CA LEU A 285 12.48 -10.12 8.04
C LEU A 285 12.76 -10.37 9.53
N LYS A 286 11.90 -11.16 10.20
CA LYS A 286 12.11 -11.54 11.60
C LYS A 286 13.43 -12.27 11.81
N LYS A 287 13.74 -13.23 10.94
CA LYS A 287 14.97 -14.02 11.02
C LYS A 287 16.22 -13.20 10.68
N SER A 288 16.11 -12.24 9.76
CA SER A 288 17.25 -11.38 9.37
C SER A 288 17.60 -10.33 10.42
N LEU A 289 16.67 -9.99 11.32
CA LEU A 289 16.84 -8.94 12.34
C LEU A 289 17.16 -9.47 13.75
N LEU A 290 17.11 -10.79 13.97
CA LEU A 290 17.39 -11.48 15.25
C LEU A 290 18.78 -12.13 15.22
#